data_AF-A0A0F9AYZ9-F1
#
_entry.id   AF-A0A0F9AYZ9-F1
#
_cell.length_a   1.000
_cell.length_b   1.000
_cell.length_c   1.000
_cell.angle_alpha   90.00
_cell.angle_beta   90.00
_cell.angle_gamma   90.00
#
_symmetry.space_group_name_H-M   'P 1'
#
loop_
_entity.id
_entity.type
_entity.pdbx_description
1 polymer ?
#
loop_
_entity_poly.entity_id
_entity_poly.type
_entity_poly.pdbx_seq_one_letter_code
_entity_poly.pdbx_strand_id
1 'polypeptide(L)'
;MAENSSDMNRRDFLKTGAGGACLAGLGGLAWMAGAKKSKAHTVWQLDPHVCVSCGNCEKNCVLELSAVKCVHAFAMCGYCNLCTGFLRPDPVTLDSGSENEPCPTGAIKRTFIEDPYYEYTIDEALCIGCAKCVKGCNAFGNGSLFLQVRHDRCLNCNECSIAAACPSGAYKRVPVESPYLLKDVSHS
;
A
#
# COMPACT_ATOMS: atom_id res chain seq x y z
N MET A 1 -73.40 13.00 19.06
CA MET A 1 -71.96 12.70 19.20
C MET A 1 -71.79 11.89 20.48
N ALA A 2 -71.51 10.60 20.36
CA ALA A 2 -70.99 9.78 21.46
C ALA A 2 -70.15 8.67 20.80
N GLU A 3 -68.88 8.64 21.17
CA GLU A 3 -67.81 7.84 20.57
C GLU A 3 -68.03 6.34 20.84
N ASN A 4 -67.83 5.54 19.79
CA ASN A 4 -67.92 4.09 19.87
C ASN A 4 -66.56 3.54 20.32
N SER A 5 -66.44 3.18 21.60
CA SER A 5 -65.24 2.55 22.15
C SER A 5 -65.14 1.11 21.63
N SER A 6 -64.26 0.88 20.65
CA SER A 6 -63.96 -0.46 20.15
C SER A 6 -63.16 -1.24 21.21
N ASP A 7 -63.84 -2.07 21.99
CA ASP A 7 -63.20 -3.03 22.89
C ASP A 7 -62.38 -4.03 22.07
N MET A 8 -61.06 -3.92 22.15
CA MET A 8 -60.15 -4.86 21.49
C MET A 8 -60.29 -6.24 22.11
N ASN A 9 -60.81 -7.19 21.34
CA ASN A 9 -60.92 -8.58 21.77
C ASN A 9 -59.52 -9.21 21.91
N ARG A 10 -59.33 -10.11 22.88
CA ARG A 10 -58.04 -10.81 23.12
C ARG A 10 -57.47 -11.46 21.85
N ARG A 11 -58.35 -11.93 20.97
CA ARG A 11 -57.98 -12.55 19.69
C ARG A 11 -57.40 -11.55 18.69
N ASP A 12 -57.89 -10.30 18.69
CA ASP A 12 -57.41 -9.22 17.82
C ASP A 12 -56.11 -8.60 18.35
N PHE A 13 -55.93 -8.56 19.67
CA PHE A 13 -54.66 -8.23 20.29
C PHE A 13 -53.56 -9.25 19.93
N LEU A 14 -53.86 -10.55 20.01
CA LEU A 14 -52.91 -11.61 19.65
C LEU A 14 -52.57 -11.61 18.15
N LYS A 15 -53.56 -11.39 17.26
CA LYS A 15 -53.32 -11.30 15.81
C LYS A 15 -52.48 -10.08 15.44
N THR A 16 -52.81 -8.92 16.00
CA THR A 16 -52.07 -7.67 15.74
C THR A 16 -50.67 -7.72 16.33
N GLY A 17 -50.51 -8.28 17.54
CA GLY A 17 -49.21 -8.51 18.17
C GLY A 17 -48.33 -9.51 17.42
N ALA A 18 -48.90 -10.63 16.94
CA ALA A 18 -48.17 -11.61 16.13
C ALA A 18 -47.74 -11.02 14.77
N GLY A 19 -48.60 -10.23 14.13
CA GLY A 19 -48.27 -9.51 12.89
C GLY A 19 -47.14 -8.49 13.09
N GLY A 20 -47.20 -7.71 14.18
CA GLY A 20 -46.16 -6.75 14.54
C GLY A 20 -44.82 -7.41 14.86
N ALA A 21 -44.83 -8.53 15.59
CA ALA A 21 -43.63 -9.30 15.91
C ALA A 21 -42.98 -9.93 14.65
N CYS A 22 -43.78 -10.45 13.72
CA CYS A 22 -43.30 -10.95 12.44
C CYS A 22 -42.66 -9.83 11.60
N LEU A 23 -43.30 -8.67 11.50
CA LEU A 23 -42.74 -7.52 10.76
C LEU A 23 -41.46 -6.98 11.39
N ALA A 24 -41.39 -6.89 12.72
CA ALA A 24 -40.18 -6.50 13.44
C ALA A 24 -39.06 -7.54 13.29
N GLY A 25 -39.40 -8.83 13.32
CA GLY A 25 -38.44 -9.93 13.11
C GLY A 25 -37.86 -9.93 11.69
N LEU A 26 -38.71 -9.76 10.67
CA LEU A 26 -38.28 -9.66 9.27
C LEU A 26 -37.49 -8.37 9.02
N GLY A 27 -37.93 -7.24 9.58
CA GLY A 27 -37.22 -5.96 9.50
C GLY A 27 -35.86 -5.98 10.20
N GLY A 28 -35.76 -6.61 11.37
CA GLY A 28 -34.51 -6.79 12.11
C GLY A 28 -33.51 -7.70 11.40
N LEU A 29 -33.99 -8.79 10.78
CA LEU A 29 -33.16 -9.67 9.94
C LEU A 29 -32.66 -8.96 8.68
N ALA A 30 -33.51 -8.17 8.02
CA ALA A 30 -33.13 -7.36 6.87
C ALA A 30 -32.11 -6.27 7.22
N TRP A 31 -32.26 -5.61 8.38
CA TRP A 31 -31.28 -4.66 8.89
C TRP A 31 -29.94 -5.35 9.17
N MET A 32 -29.92 -6.46 9.90
CA MET A 32 -28.66 -7.18 10.19
C MET A 32 -27.97 -7.68 8.92
N ALA A 33 -28.74 -8.11 7.90
CA ALA A 33 -28.21 -8.48 6.61
C ALA A 33 -27.69 -7.28 5.79
N GLY A 34 -28.31 -6.09 5.93
CA GLY A 34 -27.92 -4.86 5.23
C GLY A 34 -26.82 -4.05 5.92
N ALA A 35 -26.66 -4.16 7.24
CA ALA A 35 -25.75 -3.35 8.04
C ALA A 35 -24.26 -3.72 7.89
N LYS A 36 -23.94 -4.76 7.12
CA LYS A 36 -22.55 -5.12 6.80
C LYS A 36 -22.30 -5.09 5.30
N LYS A 37 -22.26 -3.89 4.73
CA LYS A 37 -21.59 -3.65 3.44
C LYS A 37 -21.12 -2.20 3.31
N SER A 38 -20.35 -1.73 4.29
CA SER A 38 -19.28 -0.79 3.94
C SER A 38 -18.38 -1.57 2.97
N LYS A 39 -18.49 -1.30 1.67
CA LYS A 39 -17.45 -1.74 0.73
C LYS A 39 -16.20 -1.00 1.21
N ALA A 40 -15.35 -1.65 2.00
CA ALA A 40 -14.04 -1.10 2.32
C ALA A 40 -13.43 -0.73 0.97
N HIS A 41 -13.25 0.58 0.74
CA HIS A 41 -12.63 1.04 -0.49
C HIS A 41 -11.24 0.41 -0.48
N THR A 42 -10.92 -0.32 -1.54
CA THR A 42 -9.61 -0.94 -1.66
C THR A 42 -8.74 -0.10 -2.58
N VAL A 43 -7.44 -0.18 -2.36
CA VAL A 43 -6.40 0.41 -3.20
C VAL A 43 -5.40 -0.65 -3.60
N TRP A 44 -4.70 -0.42 -4.71
CA TRP A 44 -3.56 -1.24 -5.08
C TRP A 44 -2.39 -0.98 -4.14
N GLN A 45 -1.74 -2.05 -3.70
CA GLN A 45 -0.47 -1.96 -3.00
C GLN A 45 0.49 -3.08 -3.44
N LEU A 46 1.77 -2.76 -3.42
CA LEU A 46 2.88 -3.69 -3.63
C LEU A 46 3.29 -4.30 -2.29
N ASP A 47 3.43 -5.62 -2.28
CA ASP A 47 4.01 -6.40 -1.19
C ASP A 47 5.54 -6.46 -1.36
N PRO A 48 6.32 -5.78 -0.50
CA PRO A 48 7.76 -5.68 -0.68
C PRO A 48 8.51 -6.98 -0.35
N HIS A 49 7.87 -7.96 0.27
CA HIS A 49 8.45 -9.28 0.52
C HIS A 49 8.32 -10.22 -0.68
N VAL A 50 7.34 -9.98 -1.55
CA VAL A 50 7.11 -10.76 -2.79
C VAL A 50 7.78 -10.09 -4.00
N CYS A 51 8.11 -8.81 -3.90
CA CYS A 51 8.71 -8.05 -5.00
C CYS A 51 10.11 -8.53 -5.39
N VAL A 52 10.29 -8.88 -6.66
CA VAL A 52 11.59 -9.30 -7.22
C VAL A 52 12.38 -8.18 -7.90
N SER A 53 11.97 -6.92 -7.72
CA SER A 53 12.66 -5.73 -8.28
C SER A 53 12.87 -5.78 -9.80
N CYS A 54 11.85 -6.23 -10.55
CA CYS A 54 11.93 -6.44 -12.00
C CYS A 54 12.00 -5.16 -12.86
N GLY A 55 11.67 -3.98 -12.29
CA GLY A 55 11.65 -2.70 -13.01
C GLY A 55 10.35 -2.41 -13.79
N ASN A 56 9.37 -3.32 -13.80
CA ASN A 56 8.11 -3.10 -14.53
C ASN A 56 7.23 -1.99 -13.95
N CYS A 57 7.47 -1.57 -12.70
CA CYS A 57 6.72 -0.49 -12.04
C CYS A 57 6.94 0.88 -12.72
N GLU A 58 8.13 1.12 -13.25
CA GLU A 58 8.45 2.30 -14.05
C GLU A 58 7.73 2.25 -15.41
N LYS A 59 7.76 1.09 -16.07
CA LYS A 59 7.37 0.96 -17.49
C LYS A 59 5.88 0.83 -17.75
N ASN A 60 5.13 0.28 -16.78
CA ASN A 60 3.73 -0.11 -16.98
C ASN A 60 2.75 0.78 -16.21
N CYS A 61 3.21 1.85 -15.56
CA CYS A 61 2.28 2.81 -14.99
C CYS A 61 1.61 3.60 -16.12
N VAL A 62 0.31 3.87 -15.98
CA VAL A 62 -0.41 4.74 -16.93
C VAL A 62 -0.06 6.22 -16.75
N LEU A 63 0.57 6.57 -15.63
CA LEU A 63 1.12 7.90 -15.39
C LEU A 63 2.52 7.99 -16.02
N GLU A 64 2.85 9.16 -16.56
CA GLU A 64 4.19 9.47 -17.07
C GLU A 64 5.28 9.22 -16.03
N LEU A 65 5.07 9.72 -14.81
CA LEU A 65 5.87 9.35 -13.65
C LEU A 65 5.10 8.33 -12.82
N SER A 66 5.68 7.14 -12.66
CA SER A 66 5.04 6.05 -11.93
C SER A 66 4.56 6.47 -10.54
N ALA A 67 3.34 6.06 -10.18
CA ALA A 67 2.83 6.18 -8.82
C ALA A 67 3.59 5.29 -7.81
N VAL A 68 4.42 4.37 -8.28
CA VAL A 68 5.23 3.50 -7.43
C VAL A 68 6.58 4.16 -7.17
N LYS A 69 6.90 4.41 -5.90
CA LYS A 69 8.13 5.07 -5.48
C LYS A 69 8.98 4.16 -4.60
N CYS A 70 10.28 4.41 -4.58
CA CYS A 70 11.16 3.87 -3.55
C CYS A 70 10.83 4.54 -2.22
N VAL A 71 10.77 3.75 -1.16
CA VAL A 71 10.62 4.20 0.22
C VAL A 71 11.75 3.63 1.05
N HIS A 72 12.08 4.33 2.13
CA HIS A 72 13.18 3.99 3.01
C HIS A 72 12.67 3.70 4.41
N ALA A 73 12.82 2.47 4.88
CA ALA A 73 12.65 2.11 6.29
C ALA A 73 13.93 2.44 7.06
N PHE A 74 14.03 3.67 7.55
CA PHE A 74 15.18 4.16 8.31
C PHE A 74 15.53 3.26 9.51
N ALA A 75 14.51 2.75 10.22
CA ALA A 75 14.70 1.85 11.37
C ALA A 75 15.38 0.52 11.02
N MET A 76 15.37 0.12 9.75
CA MET A 76 16.09 -1.06 9.28
C MET A 76 17.47 -0.71 8.72
N CYS A 77 17.72 0.54 8.32
CA CYS A 77 18.89 0.90 7.53
C CYS A 77 20.20 0.82 8.33
N GLY A 78 21.26 0.34 7.67
CA GLY A 78 22.60 0.25 8.25
C GLY A 78 23.44 1.51 8.04
N TYR A 79 22.91 2.51 7.30
CA TYR A 79 23.60 3.77 7.01
C TYR A 79 25.01 3.60 6.42
N CYS A 80 25.23 2.55 5.62
CA CYS A 80 26.56 2.15 5.14
C CYS A 80 27.24 3.24 4.31
N ASN A 81 28.55 3.45 4.46
CA ASN A 81 29.36 4.24 3.51
C ASN A 81 29.23 3.67 2.07
N LEU A 82 29.45 2.35 1.92
CA LEU A 82 29.20 1.59 0.71
C LEU A 82 27.79 1.00 0.74
N CYS A 83 26.79 1.78 0.33
CA CYS A 83 25.42 1.32 0.17
C CYS A 83 25.19 0.87 -1.28
N THR A 84 25.01 -0.42 -1.54
CA THR A 84 24.73 -0.96 -2.89
C THR A 84 23.35 -0.57 -3.44
N GLY A 85 22.48 0.02 -2.62
CA GLY A 85 21.27 0.68 -3.09
C GLY A 85 21.52 2.06 -3.71
N PHE A 86 22.61 2.71 -3.34
CA PHE A 86 23.02 4.03 -3.83
C PHE A 86 24.22 3.97 -4.80
N LEU A 87 25.14 3.05 -4.58
CA LEU A 87 26.32 2.80 -5.40
C LEU A 87 26.17 1.48 -6.16
N ARG A 88 26.81 1.38 -7.31
CA ARG A 88 27.04 0.08 -7.97
C ARG A 88 27.89 -0.81 -7.05
N PRO A 89 27.84 -2.15 -7.21
CA PRO A 89 28.62 -3.05 -6.37
C PRO A 89 30.14 -2.81 -6.41
N ASP A 90 30.65 -2.31 -7.54
CA ASP A 90 32.06 -1.99 -7.76
C ASP A 90 32.18 -0.55 -8.29
N PRO A 91 32.04 0.47 -7.42
CA PRO A 91 32.13 1.87 -7.82
C PRO A 91 33.61 2.28 -7.96
N VAL A 92 33.89 3.24 -8.85
CA VAL A 92 35.25 3.78 -9.03
C VAL A 92 35.70 4.53 -7.77
N THR A 93 34.76 5.26 -7.17
CA THR A 93 34.93 6.06 -5.95
C THR A 93 33.65 6.01 -5.12
N LEU A 94 33.75 6.25 -3.80
CA LEU A 94 32.59 6.28 -2.89
C LEU A 94 31.97 7.68 -2.81
N ASP A 95 31.58 8.24 -3.95
CA ASP A 95 30.94 9.56 -4.08
C ASP A 95 29.59 9.47 -4.82
N SER A 96 28.95 10.63 -5.05
CA SER A 96 27.67 10.75 -5.78
C SER A 96 27.87 11.03 -7.28
N GLY A 97 28.97 10.56 -7.86
CA GLY A 97 29.20 10.60 -9.30
C GLY A 97 28.20 9.71 -10.05
N SER A 98 27.72 10.16 -11.20
CA SER A 98 26.73 9.43 -12.02
C SER A 98 27.22 8.04 -12.48
N GLU A 99 28.53 7.89 -12.62
CA GLU A 99 29.23 6.64 -12.95
C GLU A 99 29.16 5.62 -11.82
N ASN A 100 29.01 6.09 -10.58
CA ASN A 100 28.94 5.28 -9.37
C ASN A 100 27.49 4.94 -9.01
N GLU A 101 26.52 5.77 -9.38
CA GLU A 101 25.11 5.55 -9.04
C GLU A 101 24.39 4.58 -10.01
N PRO A 102 23.53 3.67 -9.50
CA PRO A 102 22.65 2.85 -10.32
C PRO A 102 21.32 3.58 -10.63
N CYS A 103 20.95 4.60 -9.86
CA CYS A 103 19.71 5.35 -10.05
C CYS A 103 19.82 6.21 -11.33
N PRO A 104 18.95 6.03 -12.34
CA PRO A 104 19.07 6.75 -13.60
C PRO A 104 18.67 8.23 -13.49
N THR A 105 17.96 8.62 -12.44
CA THR A 105 17.41 9.97 -12.26
C THR A 105 18.03 10.72 -11.08
N GLY A 106 19.03 10.15 -10.40
CA GLY A 106 19.63 10.76 -9.21
C GLY A 106 18.62 10.98 -8.07
N ALA A 107 17.61 10.12 -7.95
CA ALA A 107 16.51 10.28 -7.00
C ALA A 107 16.88 9.97 -5.54
N ILE A 108 18.14 9.68 -5.24
CA ILE A 108 18.60 9.34 -3.89
C ILE A 108 19.65 10.38 -3.50
N LYS A 109 19.41 11.08 -2.40
CA LYS A 109 20.38 11.99 -1.82
C LYS A 109 21.14 11.27 -0.72
N ARG A 110 22.46 11.31 -0.81
CA ARG A 110 23.39 10.80 0.20
C ARG A 110 23.90 11.96 1.06
N THR A 111 23.75 11.86 2.37
CA THR A 111 24.17 12.89 3.34
C THR A 111 25.13 12.28 4.34
N PHE A 112 26.30 12.88 4.51
CA PHE A 112 27.26 12.46 5.54
C PHE A 112 26.71 12.76 6.93
N ILE A 113 26.78 11.78 7.84
CA ILE A 113 26.43 11.97 9.26
C ILE A 113 27.72 12.04 10.08
N GLU A 114 28.43 10.92 10.16
CA GLU A 114 29.71 10.74 10.85
C GLU A 114 30.45 9.57 10.20
N ASP A 115 31.74 9.34 10.46
CA ASP A 115 32.41 8.17 9.88
C ASP A 115 32.02 6.87 10.63
N PRO A 116 31.61 5.77 9.95
CA PRO A 116 31.47 5.55 8.49
C PRO A 116 30.02 5.65 7.97
N TYR A 117 29.16 6.43 8.62
CA TYR A 117 27.72 6.49 8.40
C TYR A 117 27.23 7.60 7.46
N TYR A 118 26.34 7.22 6.56
CA TYR A 118 25.66 8.11 5.61
C TYR A 118 24.16 7.85 5.59
N GLU A 119 23.37 8.93 5.59
CA GLU A 119 21.93 8.88 5.39
C GLU A 119 21.57 8.92 3.91
N TYR A 120 20.52 8.19 3.57
CA TYR A 120 19.95 8.12 2.23
C TYR A 120 18.49 8.59 2.28
N THR A 121 18.16 9.65 1.54
CA THR A 121 16.78 10.13 1.42
C THR A 121 16.31 10.04 -0.02
N ILE A 122 15.05 9.68 -0.24
CA ILE A 122 14.48 9.55 -1.59
C ILE A 122 13.79 10.85 -1.99
N ASP A 123 14.18 11.40 -3.14
CA ASP A 123 13.41 12.43 -3.83
C ASP A 123 12.33 11.77 -4.70
N GLU A 124 11.08 11.80 -4.23
CA GLU A 124 9.96 11.19 -4.92
C GLU A 124 9.56 11.89 -6.23
N ALA A 125 9.96 13.15 -6.42
CA ALA A 125 9.72 13.87 -7.68
C ALA A 125 10.59 13.29 -8.80
N LEU A 126 11.82 12.85 -8.46
CA LEU A 126 12.75 12.23 -9.40
C LEU A 126 12.61 10.69 -9.47
N CYS A 127 12.05 10.06 -8.43
CA CYS A 127 11.94 8.60 -8.38
C CYS A 127 10.91 8.08 -9.39
N ILE A 128 11.34 7.23 -10.32
CA ILE A 128 10.49 6.65 -11.37
C ILE A 128 10.03 5.21 -11.08
N GLY A 129 10.40 4.64 -9.92
CA GLY A 129 9.99 3.28 -9.54
C GLY A 129 10.74 2.16 -10.26
N CYS A 130 11.97 2.40 -10.76
CA CYS A 130 12.77 1.43 -11.52
C CYS A 130 13.31 0.24 -10.69
N ALA A 131 13.23 0.31 -9.36
CA ALA A 131 13.70 -0.71 -8.41
C ALA A 131 15.21 -1.03 -8.40
N LYS A 132 16.06 -0.29 -9.12
CA LYS A 132 17.52 -0.57 -9.12
C LYS A 132 18.16 -0.44 -7.73
N CYS A 133 17.80 0.60 -6.99
CA CYS A 133 18.25 0.79 -5.61
C CYS A 133 17.72 -0.27 -4.65
N VAL A 134 16.47 -0.68 -4.83
CA VAL A 134 15.84 -1.77 -4.06
C VAL A 134 16.56 -3.09 -4.31
N LYS A 135 16.89 -3.39 -5.57
CA LYS A 135 17.64 -4.60 -5.95
C LYS A 135 19.00 -4.65 -5.27
N GLY A 136 19.75 -3.54 -5.31
CA GLY A 136 21.06 -3.45 -4.67
C GLY A 136 20.99 -3.58 -3.14
N CYS A 137 20.04 -2.87 -2.51
CA CYS A 137 19.83 -2.91 -1.07
C CYS A 137 19.40 -4.30 -0.56
N ASN A 138 18.57 -5.03 -1.31
CA ASN A 138 18.19 -6.41 -0.96
C ASN A 138 19.32 -7.42 -1.19
N ALA A 139 20.22 -7.17 -2.15
CA ALA A 139 21.28 -8.14 -2.49
C ALA A 139 22.43 -8.16 -1.48
N PHE A 140 22.81 -7.00 -0.94
CA PHE A 140 23.99 -6.87 -0.07
C PHE A 140 23.75 -6.03 1.19
N GLY A 141 22.58 -5.38 1.29
CA GLY A 141 22.17 -4.64 2.47
C GLY A 141 21.12 -5.40 3.27
N ASN A 142 20.41 -4.66 4.11
CA ASN A 142 19.33 -5.16 4.93
C ASN A 142 17.93 -5.02 4.29
N GLY A 143 17.86 -4.64 3.00
CA GLY A 143 16.59 -4.48 2.31
C GLY A 143 15.71 -3.34 2.83
N SER A 144 16.28 -2.32 3.49
CA SER A 144 15.59 -1.12 3.98
C SER A 144 15.00 -0.23 2.89
N LEU A 145 15.47 -0.35 1.64
CA LEU A 145 14.87 0.27 0.47
C LEU A 145 13.91 -0.71 -0.21
N PHE A 146 12.66 -0.29 -0.43
CA PHE A 146 11.66 -1.08 -1.14
C PHE A 146 10.68 -0.18 -1.90
N LEU A 147 9.84 -0.77 -2.76
CA LEU A 147 8.83 -0.02 -3.50
C LEU A 147 7.49 0.00 -2.75
N GLN A 148 6.77 1.13 -2.84
CA GLN A 148 5.38 1.25 -2.41
C GLN A 148 4.59 2.07 -3.44
N VAL A 149 3.30 1.76 -3.55
CA VAL A 149 2.34 2.58 -4.30
C VAL A 149 2.04 3.83 -3.47
N ARG A 150 2.23 5.00 -4.07
CA ARG A 150 1.88 6.30 -3.48
C ARG A 150 0.45 6.65 -3.82
N HIS A 151 -0.46 6.47 -2.85
CA HIS A 151 -1.90 6.66 -3.05
C HIS A 151 -2.31 8.12 -3.29
N ASP A 152 -1.45 9.08 -2.96
CA ASP A 152 -1.60 10.50 -3.35
C ASP A 152 -1.48 10.72 -4.87
N ARG A 153 -0.87 9.77 -5.58
CA ARG A 153 -0.63 9.82 -7.04
C ARG A 153 -1.39 8.75 -7.80
N CYS A 154 -1.55 7.58 -7.19
CA CYS A 154 -2.15 6.42 -7.84
C CYS A 154 -3.60 6.69 -8.23
N LEU A 155 -3.93 6.48 -9.50
CA LEU A 155 -5.30 6.60 -10.01
C LEU A 155 -6.22 5.45 -9.58
N ASN A 156 -5.68 4.47 -8.84
CA ASN A 156 -6.39 3.27 -8.41
C ASN A 156 -7.14 2.56 -9.56
N CYS A 157 -6.47 2.37 -10.70
CA CYS A 157 -7.04 1.77 -11.90
C CYS A 157 -7.81 0.49 -11.57
N ASN A 158 -8.95 0.26 -12.22
CA ASN A 158 -9.75 -0.96 -12.00
C ASN A 158 -8.92 -2.23 -12.20
N GLU A 159 -8.09 -2.23 -13.24
CA GLU A 159 -7.02 -3.21 -13.47
C GLU A 159 -5.69 -2.46 -13.54
N CYS A 160 -4.77 -2.76 -12.63
CA CYS A 160 -3.46 -2.12 -12.63
C CYS A 160 -2.55 -2.79 -13.66
N SER A 161 -2.16 -2.04 -14.69
CA SER A 161 -1.23 -2.53 -15.73
C SER A 161 0.12 -2.99 -15.16
N ILE A 162 0.59 -2.35 -14.08
CA ILE A 162 1.79 -2.82 -13.36
C ILE A 162 1.55 -4.18 -12.70
N ALA A 163 0.39 -4.36 -12.05
CA ALA A 163 0.04 -5.62 -11.40
C ALA A 163 -0.06 -6.77 -12.42
N ALA A 164 -0.72 -6.53 -13.55
CA ALA A 164 -0.83 -7.48 -14.65
C ALA A 164 0.55 -7.87 -15.23
N ALA A 165 1.48 -6.91 -15.32
CA ALA A 165 2.83 -7.13 -15.81
C ALA A 165 3.83 -7.59 -14.72
N CYS A 166 3.40 -7.78 -13.47
CA CYS A 166 4.30 -8.11 -12.36
C CYS A 166 4.64 -9.62 -12.36
N PRO A 167 5.90 -10.01 -12.64
CA PRO A 167 6.25 -11.44 -12.77
C PRO A 167 6.16 -12.22 -11.47
N SER A 168 6.27 -11.55 -10.31
CA SER A 168 6.15 -12.21 -9.00
C SER A 168 4.75 -12.13 -8.38
N GLY A 169 3.80 -11.46 -9.04
CA GLY A 169 2.45 -11.28 -8.49
C GLY A 169 2.43 -10.48 -7.18
N ALA A 170 3.38 -9.56 -6.97
CA ALA A 170 3.53 -8.83 -5.71
C ALA A 170 2.40 -7.82 -5.40
N TYR A 171 1.46 -7.60 -6.31
CA TYR A 171 0.40 -6.60 -6.14
C TYR A 171 -0.88 -7.23 -5.62
N LYS A 172 -1.49 -6.56 -4.63
CA LYS A 172 -2.80 -6.95 -4.09
C LYS A 172 -3.68 -5.75 -3.78
N ARG A 173 -4.97 -6.02 -3.62
CA ARG A 173 -5.96 -5.05 -3.14
C ARG A 173 -5.90 -5.04 -1.62
N VAL A 174 -5.71 -3.87 -1.02
CA VAL A 174 -5.70 -3.67 0.43
C VAL A 174 -6.74 -2.63 0.85
N PRO A 175 -7.28 -2.69 2.08
CA PRO A 175 -8.20 -1.66 2.58
C PRO A 175 -7.53 -0.29 2.65
N VAL A 176 -8.27 0.79 2.35
CA VAL A 176 -7.78 2.18 2.46
C VAL A 176 -7.39 2.54 3.89
N GLU A 177 -7.97 1.88 4.89
CA GLU A 177 -7.69 2.09 6.31
C GLU A 177 -6.31 1.56 6.73
N SER A 178 -5.76 0.61 5.98
CA SER A 178 -4.42 0.05 6.21
C SER A 178 -3.73 -0.22 4.87
N PRO A 179 -3.37 0.84 4.12
CA PRO A 179 -3.06 0.72 2.71
C PRO A 179 -1.58 0.40 2.44
N TYR A 180 -0.71 0.42 3.45
CA TYR A 180 0.74 0.21 3.31
C TYR A 180 1.19 -1.13 3.88
N LEU A 181 2.10 -1.77 3.15
CA LEU A 181 2.74 -3.03 3.54
C LEU A 181 4.23 -2.72 3.67
N LEU A 182 4.63 -2.27 4.85
CA LEU A 182 5.98 -1.81 5.10
C LEU A 182 6.86 -2.97 5.57
N LYS A 183 8.13 -2.94 5.19
CA LYS A 183 9.14 -3.77 5.85
C LYS A 183 9.47 -3.17 7.22
N ASP A 184 9.73 -4.04 8.18
CA ASP A 184 10.22 -3.70 9.50
C ASP A 184 11.31 -4.69 9.96
N VAL A 185 11.92 -4.37 11.10
CA VAL A 185 12.96 -5.19 11.74
C VAL A 185 12.47 -6.57 12.20
N SER A 186 11.16 -6.81 12.30
CA SER A 186 10.60 -8.08 12.80
C SER A 186 10.42 -9.15 11.71
N HIS A 187 10.54 -8.79 10.43
CA HIS A 187 10.36 -9.70 9.28
C HIS A 187 11.61 -9.80 8.38
N SER A 188 12.80 -9.67 8.98
CA SER A 188 14.10 -9.78 8.29
C SER A 188 14.65 -11.21 8.30
#